data_AF-A0AAU6BP29-F1
#
_entry.id   AF-A0AAU6BP29-F1
#
_cell.length_a   1.000
_cell.length_b   1.000
_cell.length_c   1.000
_cell.angle_alpha   90.00
_cell.angle_beta   90.00
_cell.angle_gamma   90.00
#
_symmetry.space_group_name_H-M   'P 1'
#
loop_
_entity.id
_entity.type
_entity.pdbx_description
1 polymer ?
#
loop_
_entity_poly.entity_id
_entity_poly.type
_entity_poly.pdbx_seq_one_letter_code
_entity_poly.pdbx_strand_id
1 'polypeptide(L)'
;MDELLRELIGDMSGADEILWVLLQGQGSEWLSDTCKSVLCQRDPYFSRWPESSHVKVLELLNEFAKYRLIRNAVIHGVWYPYDPFGEEGRLPRPWGAVDDGSPVYYCMRSRHRKIDEAREISVGDVELLAEKIAGVQRGLASEFRAMTRCSSPRTMEPFQRWGF
;
A
#
# COMPACT_ATOMS: atom_id res chain seq x y z
N MET A 1 1.74 -4.30 5.81
CA MET A 1 0.93 -3.15 5.39
C MET A 1 -0.41 -3.05 6.12
N ASP A 2 -1.34 -4.01 5.98
CA ASP A 2 -2.67 -3.89 6.60
C ASP A 2 -2.62 -3.72 8.11
N GLU A 3 -1.77 -4.50 8.79
CA GLU A 3 -1.59 -4.38 10.24
C GLU A 3 -1.03 -3.01 10.65
N LEU A 4 -0.13 -2.45 9.84
CA LEU A 4 0.38 -1.09 10.03
C LEU A 4 -0.78 -0.09 9.95
N LEU A 5 -1.61 -0.17 8.91
CA LEU A 5 -2.75 0.74 8.76
C LEU A 5 -3.74 0.63 9.93
N ARG A 6 -3.98 -0.58 10.44
CA ARG A 6 -4.84 -0.78 11.63
C ARG A 6 -4.28 -0.10 12.87
N GLU A 7 -2.98 -0.26 13.12
CA GLU A 7 -2.28 0.37 14.24
C GLU A 7 -2.35 1.91 14.11
N LEU A 8 -2.08 2.45 12.91
CA LEU A 8 -2.21 3.89 12.63
C LEU A 8 -3.63 4.42 12.93
N ILE A 9 -4.68 3.69 12.50
CA ILE A 9 -6.07 4.08 12.79
C ILE A 9 -6.32 4.07 14.28
N GLY A 10 -5.94 3.00 14.98
CA GLY A 10 -6.11 2.86 16.43
C GLY A 10 -5.49 4.05 17.17
N ASP A 11 -4.24 4.33 16.84
CA ASP A 11 -3.48 5.43 17.43
C ASP A 11 -4.13 6.80 17.14
N MET A 12 -4.38 7.14 15.86
CA MET A 12 -4.96 8.46 15.52
C MET A 12 -6.38 8.67 16.05
N SER A 13 -7.19 7.61 16.02
CA SER A 13 -8.56 7.63 16.52
C SER A 13 -8.62 7.67 18.05
N GLY A 14 -7.56 7.27 18.76
CA GLY A 14 -7.56 7.18 20.23
C GLY A 14 -8.74 6.36 20.75
N ALA A 15 -9.18 5.37 19.97
CA ALA A 15 -10.30 4.50 20.29
C ALA A 15 -9.80 3.14 20.81
N ASP A 16 -10.54 2.58 21.76
CA ASP A 16 -10.21 1.31 22.44
C ASP A 16 -10.28 0.08 21.52
N GLU A 17 -9.93 -1.09 22.09
CA GLU A 17 -9.91 -2.43 21.47
C GLU A 17 -11.15 -2.78 20.62
N ILE A 18 -12.32 -2.20 20.91
CA ILE A 18 -13.56 -2.41 20.13
C ILE A 18 -13.38 -1.93 18.68
N LEU A 19 -12.68 -0.81 18.46
CA LEU A 19 -12.41 -0.35 17.10
C LEU A 19 -11.52 -1.36 16.37
N TRP A 20 -10.53 -1.94 17.06
CA TRP A 20 -9.61 -2.92 16.47
C TRP A 20 -10.34 -4.16 15.92
N VAL A 21 -11.38 -4.64 16.60
CA VAL A 21 -12.23 -5.74 16.12
C VAL A 21 -12.96 -5.37 14.82
N LEU A 22 -13.45 -4.13 14.70
CA LEU A 22 -14.12 -3.65 13.47
C LEU A 22 -13.16 -3.52 12.28
N LEU A 23 -11.86 -3.35 12.55
CA LEU A 23 -10.82 -3.29 11.52
C LEU A 23 -10.41 -4.69 11.00
N GLN A 24 -10.75 -5.76 11.72
CA GLN A 24 -10.47 -7.13 11.25
C GLN A 24 -11.38 -7.48 10.06
N GLY A 25 -10.78 -8.01 8.99
CA GLY A 25 -11.49 -8.35 7.75
C GLY A 25 -11.63 -7.19 6.76
N GLN A 26 -11.23 -5.96 7.12
CA GLN A 26 -11.21 -4.84 6.19
C GLN A 26 -10.03 -4.94 5.23
N GLY A 27 -10.29 -4.62 3.95
CA GLY A 27 -9.29 -4.56 2.90
C GLY A 27 -8.37 -3.36 3.03
N SER A 28 -7.17 -3.46 2.46
CA SER A 28 -6.14 -2.41 2.50
C SER A 28 -6.57 -1.07 1.90
N GLU A 29 -7.51 -1.08 0.95
CA GLU A 29 -8.16 0.12 0.40
C GLU A 29 -8.94 0.87 1.45
N TRP A 30 -9.90 0.18 2.08
CA TRP A 30 -10.74 0.75 3.12
C TRP A 30 -9.90 1.25 4.29
N LEU A 31 -8.88 0.49 4.71
CA LEU A 31 -7.95 0.90 5.77
C LEU A 31 -7.18 2.17 5.39
N SER A 32 -6.68 2.28 4.15
CA SER A 32 -5.97 3.46 3.68
C SER A 32 -6.86 4.71 3.67
N ASP A 33 -8.10 4.60 3.18
CA ASP A 33 -9.04 5.72 3.12
C ASP A 33 -9.56 6.11 4.51
N THR A 34 -9.69 5.14 5.41
CA THR A 34 -10.01 5.38 6.82
C THR A 34 -8.88 6.14 7.51
N CYS A 35 -7.61 5.75 7.30
CA CYS A 35 -6.47 6.51 7.82
C CYS A 35 -6.53 7.98 7.39
N LYS A 36 -6.74 8.25 6.10
CA LYS A 36 -6.84 9.63 5.57
C LYS A 36 -7.98 10.39 6.24
N SER A 37 -9.15 9.76 6.34
CA SER A 37 -10.35 10.37 6.91
C SER A 37 -10.16 10.71 8.38
N VAL A 38 -9.63 9.77 9.18
CA VAL A 38 -9.36 9.99 10.61
C VAL A 38 -8.33 11.08 10.80
N LEU A 39 -7.25 11.08 10.00
CA LEU A 39 -6.20 12.10 10.08
C LEU A 39 -6.76 13.51 9.81
N CYS A 40 -7.50 13.69 8.71
CA CYS A 40 -8.11 14.98 8.36
C CYS A 40 -9.18 15.44 9.37
N GLN A 41 -9.95 14.51 9.95
CA GLN A 41 -10.96 14.84 10.96
C GLN A 41 -10.35 15.21 12.31
N ARG A 42 -9.25 14.56 12.69
CA ARG A 42 -8.60 14.76 14.00
C ARG A 42 -7.68 15.96 14.04
N ASP A 43 -7.19 16.40 12.90
CA ASP A 43 -6.28 17.54 12.84
C ASP A 43 -6.48 18.41 11.58
N PRO A 44 -7.68 18.98 11.36
CA PRO A 44 -8.00 19.74 10.15
C PRO A 44 -7.16 21.02 9.96
N TYR A 45 -6.50 21.50 11.02
CA TYR A 45 -5.74 22.75 11.03
C TYR A 45 -4.28 22.56 11.49
N PHE A 46 -3.75 21.33 11.45
CA PHE A 46 -2.35 21.02 11.81
C PHE A 46 -1.94 21.49 13.21
N SER A 47 -2.89 21.46 14.14
CA SER A 47 -2.75 21.89 15.54
C SER A 47 -2.26 20.77 16.45
N ARG A 48 -2.52 19.52 16.07
CA ARG A 48 -2.19 18.33 16.86
C ARG A 48 -0.87 17.71 16.43
N TRP A 49 -0.60 17.66 15.14
CA TRP A 49 0.60 17.08 14.57
C TRP A 49 1.34 18.07 13.66
N PRO A 50 2.67 17.92 13.49
CA PRO A 50 3.41 18.73 12.54
C PRO A 50 2.82 18.63 11.13
N GLU A 51 2.56 19.78 10.52
CA GLU A 51 1.99 19.87 9.17
C GLU A 51 2.79 19.05 8.15
N SER A 52 4.13 19.12 8.22
CA SER A 52 5.02 18.37 7.33
C SER A 52 4.77 16.86 7.36
N SER A 53 4.68 16.27 8.56
CA SER A 53 4.42 14.83 8.71
C SER A 53 2.98 14.46 8.38
N HIS A 54 2.01 15.32 8.72
CA HIS A 54 0.60 15.12 8.34
C HIS A 54 0.47 15.01 6.81
N VAL A 55 0.97 16.01 6.08
CA VAL A 55 0.94 16.04 4.62
C VAL A 55 1.68 14.81 4.05
N LYS A 56 2.84 14.46 4.63
CA LYS A 56 3.62 13.32 4.16
C LYS A 56 2.90 11.98 4.32
N VAL A 57 2.18 11.78 5.43
CA VAL A 57 1.34 10.58 5.63
C VAL A 57 0.26 10.50 4.55
N LEU A 58 -0.43 11.60 4.23
CA LEU A 58 -1.45 11.62 3.18
C LEU A 58 -0.86 11.30 1.80
N GLU A 59 0.30 11.86 1.47
CA GLU A 59 1.03 11.54 0.23
C GLU A 59 1.35 10.04 0.13
N LEU A 60 1.91 9.47 1.20
CA LEU A 60 2.29 8.05 1.25
C LEU A 60 1.07 7.12 1.16
N LEU A 61 -0.07 7.49 1.76
CA LEU A 61 -1.32 6.72 1.60
C LEU A 61 -1.86 6.80 0.17
N ASN A 62 -1.72 7.95 -0.50
CA ASN A 62 -2.06 8.08 -1.92
C ASN A 62 -1.10 7.29 -2.81
N GLU A 63 0.19 7.24 -2.49
CA GLU A 63 1.17 6.44 -3.18
C GLU A 63 0.89 4.93 -3.03
N PHE A 64 0.55 4.49 -1.81
CA PHE A 64 0.11 3.12 -1.56
C PHE A 64 -1.09 2.72 -2.43
N ALA A 65 -2.08 3.62 -2.56
CA ALA A 65 -3.25 3.38 -3.41
C ALA A 65 -2.85 3.16 -4.89
N LYS A 66 -1.86 3.91 -5.40
CA LYS A 66 -1.32 3.70 -6.76
C LYS A 66 -0.69 2.32 -6.90
N TYR A 67 0.17 1.90 -5.97
CA TYR A 67 0.81 0.57 -6.04
C TYR A 67 -0.20 -0.57 -5.89
N ARG A 68 -1.27 -0.38 -5.12
CA ARG A 68 -2.37 -1.36 -5.05
C ARG A 68 -3.07 -1.54 -6.39
N LEU A 69 -3.31 -0.45 -7.14
CA LEU A 69 -3.88 -0.54 -8.50
C LEU A 69 -2.91 -1.24 -9.45
N ILE A 70 -1.62 -0.92 -9.36
CA ILE A 70 -0.56 -1.52 -10.17
C ILE A 70 -0.39 -3.01 -9.87
N ARG A 71 -0.65 -3.47 -8.63
CA ARG A 71 -0.56 -4.90 -8.26
C ARG A 71 -1.34 -5.82 -9.20
N ASN A 72 -2.57 -5.44 -9.55
CA ASN A 72 -3.39 -6.25 -10.47
C ASN A 72 -2.77 -6.29 -11.86
N ALA A 73 -2.19 -5.18 -12.31
CA ALA A 73 -1.40 -5.17 -13.53
C ALA A 73 -0.20 -6.11 -13.35
N VAL A 74 0.67 -5.95 -12.34
CA VAL A 74 1.86 -6.81 -12.11
C VAL A 74 1.55 -8.31 -12.09
N ILE A 75 0.47 -8.72 -11.43
CA ILE A 75 0.14 -10.15 -11.23
C ILE A 75 -0.69 -10.73 -12.39
N HIS A 76 -1.50 -9.92 -13.07
CA HIS A 76 -2.46 -10.39 -14.07
C HIS A 76 -2.30 -9.75 -15.45
N GLY A 77 -1.36 -8.83 -15.64
CA GLY A 77 -1.11 -8.15 -16.90
C GLY A 77 -0.53 -9.11 -17.94
N VAL A 78 -0.85 -8.85 -19.20
CA VAL A 78 -0.15 -9.44 -20.36
C VAL A 78 0.76 -8.34 -20.88
N TRP A 79 2.08 -8.57 -20.85
CA TRP A 79 3.08 -7.54 -21.11
C TRP A 79 3.62 -7.59 -22.53
N TYR A 80 3.90 -6.42 -23.10
CA TYR A 80 4.68 -6.29 -24.34
C TYR A 80 6.19 -6.34 -23.98
N PRO A 81 7.09 -6.96 -24.80
CA PRO A 81 6.93 -7.38 -26.19
C PRO A 81 6.83 -8.91 -26.45
N TYR A 82 6.73 -9.76 -25.43
CA TYR A 82 6.91 -11.22 -25.58
C TYR A 82 5.69 -12.03 -26.05
N ASP A 83 4.71 -11.39 -26.69
CA ASP A 83 3.60 -12.12 -27.29
C ASP A 83 3.58 -11.92 -28.81
N PRO A 84 4.09 -12.91 -29.58
CA PRO A 84 4.12 -12.87 -31.04
C PRO A 84 2.72 -12.97 -31.71
N PHE A 85 1.61 -13.04 -30.94
CA PHE A 85 0.28 -13.29 -31.48
C PHE A 85 -0.86 -12.34 -31.02
N GLY A 86 -0.66 -11.42 -30.08
CA GLY A 86 -1.78 -10.65 -29.49
C GLY A 86 -2.13 -9.31 -30.16
N GLU A 87 -3.31 -9.27 -30.78
CA GLU A 87 -4.06 -8.05 -31.14
C GLU A 87 -4.75 -7.42 -29.92
N GLU A 88 -5.00 -6.10 -30.00
CA GLU A 88 -5.86 -5.22 -29.16
C GLU A 88 -6.13 -5.59 -27.68
N GLY A 89 -5.61 -4.77 -26.76
CA GLY A 89 -5.92 -4.85 -25.31
C GLY A 89 -4.72 -4.81 -24.36
N ARG A 90 -3.52 -4.57 -24.88
CA ARG A 90 -2.26 -4.60 -24.11
C ARG A 90 -2.09 -3.33 -23.26
N LEU A 91 -1.86 -3.52 -21.96
CA LEU A 91 -1.42 -2.44 -21.07
C LEU A 91 0.11 -2.40 -21.05
N PRO A 92 0.74 -1.21 -21.11
CA PRO A 92 2.19 -1.11 -20.99
C PRO A 92 2.67 -1.65 -19.64
N ARG A 93 3.87 -2.24 -19.61
CA ARG A 93 4.53 -2.66 -18.36
C ARG A 93 4.57 -1.46 -17.42
N PRO A 94 4.16 -1.57 -16.13
CA PRO A 94 3.81 -0.42 -15.30
C PRO A 94 5.01 0.47 -14.99
N TRP A 95 6.21 -0.08 -15.15
CA TRP A 95 7.50 0.53 -14.85
C TRP A 95 8.23 1.01 -16.10
N GLY A 96 7.68 0.78 -17.30
CA GLY A 96 8.35 1.08 -18.58
C GLY A 96 9.65 0.28 -18.81
N ALA A 97 9.94 -0.75 -18.00
CA ALA A 97 11.19 -1.47 -18.04
C ALA A 97 11.32 -2.35 -19.29
N VAL A 98 12.42 -2.15 -20.02
CA VAL A 98 12.97 -3.11 -20.99
C VAL A 98 13.27 -4.41 -20.22
N ASP A 99 13.03 -5.56 -20.85
CA ASP A 99 13.33 -6.89 -20.29
C ASP A 99 14.67 -6.89 -19.52
N ASP A 100 14.60 -7.16 -18.22
CA ASP A 100 15.72 -7.15 -17.28
C ASP A 100 16.38 -8.54 -17.16
N GLY A 101 15.91 -9.52 -17.94
CA GLY A 101 16.40 -10.91 -17.90
C GLY A 101 15.90 -11.70 -16.68
N SER A 102 14.97 -11.12 -15.92
CA SER A 102 14.34 -11.77 -14.77
C SER A 102 13.50 -12.99 -15.20
N PRO A 103 13.45 -14.06 -14.38
CA PRO A 103 12.61 -15.22 -14.70
C PRO A 103 11.14 -14.84 -14.89
N VAL A 104 10.53 -15.39 -15.94
CA VAL A 104 9.10 -15.26 -16.23
C VAL A 104 8.43 -16.61 -15.97
N TYR A 105 7.37 -16.60 -15.15
CA TYR A 105 6.57 -17.78 -14.85
C TYR A 105 5.20 -17.68 -15.50
N TYR A 106 4.68 -18.81 -15.96
CA TYR A 106 3.32 -18.93 -16.49
C TYR A 106 2.37 -19.42 -15.40
N CYS A 107 1.36 -18.61 -15.07
CA CYS A 107 0.29 -19.01 -14.16
C CYS A 107 -0.99 -19.32 -14.95
N MET A 108 -1.52 -20.54 -14.81
CA MET A 108 -2.76 -20.98 -15.49
C MET A 108 -4.03 -20.78 -14.64
N ARG A 109 -3.93 -20.27 -13.40
CA ARG A 109 -5.08 -20.18 -12.48
C ARG A 109 -5.22 -18.81 -11.83
N SER A 110 -6.26 -18.08 -12.24
CA SER A 110 -6.87 -17.04 -11.43
C SER A 110 -8.20 -17.54 -10.89
N ARG A 111 -8.43 -17.46 -9.57
CA ARG A 111 -9.72 -17.79 -8.94
C ARG A 111 -10.91 -16.97 -9.48
N HIS A 112 -10.66 -15.92 -10.28
CA HIS A 112 -11.65 -14.96 -10.75
C HIS A 112 -11.99 -15.05 -12.25
N ARG A 113 -11.35 -15.92 -13.06
CA ARG A 113 -11.65 -16.02 -14.50
C ARG A 113 -11.67 -17.48 -14.95
N LYS A 114 -12.78 -17.91 -15.58
CA LYS A 114 -12.98 -19.23 -16.21
C LYS A 114 -12.15 -19.41 -17.50
N ILE A 115 -10.97 -18.81 -17.56
CA ILE A 115 -10.17 -18.73 -18.77
C ILE A 115 -8.82 -19.34 -18.44
N ASP A 116 -8.52 -20.50 -19.04
CA ASP A 116 -7.27 -21.25 -18.91
C ASP A 116 -6.15 -20.63 -19.75
N GLU A 117 -6.03 -19.30 -19.72
CA GLU A 117 -4.96 -18.57 -20.39
C GLU A 117 -3.74 -18.50 -19.49
N ALA A 118 -2.61 -19.01 -19.97
CA ALA A 118 -1.33 -18.85 -19.31
C ALA A 118 -0.97 -17.36 -19.24
N ARG A 119 -0.71 -16.85 -18.03
CA ARG A 119 -0.27 -15.46 -17.83
C ARG A 119 1.18 -15.40 -17.38
N GLU A 120 1.94 -14.52 -18.01
CA GLU A 120 3.34 -14.24 -17.70
C GLU A 120 3.45 -13.35 -16.47
N ILE A 121 4.25 -13.79 -15.49
CA ILE A 121 4.59 -13.03 -14.29
C ILE A 121 6.11 -12.89 -14.27
N SER A 122 6.60 -11.65 -14.41
CA SER A 122 8.01 -11.32 -14.21
C SER A 122 8.32 -11.22 -12.72
N VAL A 123 9.30 -11.99 -12.25
CA VAL A 123 9.77 -11.91 -10.86
C VAL A 123 10.28 -10.51 -10.55
N GLY A 124 11.02 -9.88 -11.46
CA GLY A 124 11.57 -8.53 -11.27
C GLY A 124 10.48 -7.47 -11.02
N ASP A 125 9.32 -7.58 -11.70
CA ASP A 125 8.21 -6.66 -11.48
C ASP A 125 7.53 -6.86 -10.12
N VAL A 126 7.43 -8.12 -9.69
CA VAL A 126 6.87 -8.47 -8.38
C VAL A 126 7.81 -7.98 -7.26
N GLU A 127 9.11 -8.18 -7.42
CA GLU A 127 10.13 -7.71 -6.49
C GLU A 127 10.16 -6.19 -6.41
N LEU A 128 10.15 -5.49 -7.56
CA LEU A 128 10.08 -4.04 -7.61
C LEU A 128 8.80 -3.51 -6.95
N LEU A 129 7.64 -4.11 -7.22
CA LEU A 129 6.39 -3.73 -6.56
C LEU A 129 6.48 -3.93 -5.04
N ALA A 130 7.05 -5.05 -4.59
CA ALA A 130 7.24 -5.35 -3.18
C ALA A 130 8.17 -4.33 -2.52
N GLU A 131 9.26 -3.95 -3.19
CA GLU A 131 10.20 -2.93 -2.72
C GLU A 131 9.52 -1.56 -2.59
N LYS A 132 8.75 -1.14 -3.61
CA LYS A 132 7.99 0.11 -3.59
C LYS A 132 6.99 0.15 -2.44
N ILE A 133 6.22 -0.92 -2.24
CA ILE A 133 5.27 -1.04 -1.12
C ILE A 133 6.01 -1.03 0.22
N ALA A 134 7.15 -1.72 0.33
CA ALA A 134 7.97 -1.71 1.54
C ALA A 134 8.54 -0.31 1.83
N GLY A 135 8.93 0.44 0.81
CA GLY A 135 9.34 1.84 0.92
C GLY A 135 8.24 2.72 1.49
N VAL A 136 7.01 2.60 0.98
CA VAL A 136 5.85 3.31 1.52
C VAL A 136 5.57 2.89 2.97
N GLN A 137 5.64 1.60 3.27
CA GLN A 137 5.45 1.09 4.63
C GLN A 137 6.46 1.68 5.62
N ARG A 138 7.74 1.74 5.25
CA ARG A 138 8.80 2.39 6.06
C ARG A 138 8.55 3.88 6.23
N GLY A 139 8.17 4.57 5.15
CA GLY A 139 7.82 5.99 5.19
C GLY A 139 6.69 6.28 6.16
N LEU A 140 5.60 5.51 6.09
CA LEU A 140 4.44 5.66 6.97
C LEU A 140 4.83 5.45 8.44
N ALA A 141 5.56 4.38 8.74
CA ALA A 141 6.02 4.11 10.10
C ALA A 141 6.95 5.22 10.63
N SER A 142 7.83 5.78 9.79
CA SER A 142 8.74 6.86 10.15
C SER A 142 8.00 8.16 10.45
N GLU A 143 7.13 8.62 9.55
CA GLU A 143 6.38 9.86 9.72
C GLU A 143 5.42 9.78 10.90
N PHE A 144 4.80 8.62 11.11
CA PHE A 144 3.91 8.44 12.24
C PHE A 144 4.63 8.47 13.60
N ARG A 145 5.87 7.97 13.65
CA ARG A 145 6.73 8.15 14.82
C ARG A 145 7.09 9.62 15.05
N ALA A 146 7.31 10.39 14.00
CA ALA A 146 7.55 11.82 14.13
C ALA A 146 6.31 12.53 14.71
N MET A 147 5.12 12.18 14.24
CA MET A 147 3.85 12.71 14.75
C MET A 147 3.64 12.38 16.24
N THR A 148 3.90 11.14 16.65
CA THR A 148 3.72 10.69 18.05
C THR A 148 4.76 11.30 18.99
N ARG A 149 6.02 11.49 18.57
CA ARG A 149 7.06 12.16 19.37
C ARG A 149 6.78 13.64 19.64
N CYS A 150 6.12 14.32 18.71
CA CYS A 150 5.73 15.72 18.87
C CYS A 150 4.43 15.91 19.66
N SER A 151 3.64 14.84 19.83
CA SER A 151 2.40 14.84 20.60
C SER A 151 2.70 14.72 22.10
N SER A 152 1.96 15.43 22.96
CA SER A 152 2.19 15.43 24.41
C SER A 152 2.21 13.99 25.00
N PRO A 153 3.20 13.64 25.85
CA PRO A 153 3.47 12.26 26.31
C PRO A 153 2.37 11.61 27.17
N ARG A 154 1.24 12.29 27.40
CA ARG A 154 0.12 11.78 28.20
C ARG A 154 -0.95 11.03 27.42
N THR A 155 -0.87 10.93 26.09
CA THR A 155 -2.04 10.47 25.29
C THR A 155 -1.79 9.36 24.27
N MET A 156 -0.55 8.91 24.04
CA MET A 156 -0.30 7.82 23.09
C MET A 156 0.75 6.86 23.62
N GLU A 157 0.42 5.57 23.70
CA GLU A 157 1.42 4.52 23.85
C GLU A 157 2.38 4.57 22.65
N PRO A 158 3.68 4.28 22.84
CA PRO A 158 4.64 4.36 21.75
C PRO A 158 4.33 3.32 20.67
N PHE A 159 4.31 3.79 19.43
CA PHE A 159 4.23 2.99 18.21
C PHE A 159 5.45 2.04 18.08
N GLN A 160 5.33 0.84 18.68
CA GLN A 160 6.47 -0.04 18.99
C GLN A 160 6.72 -1.15 17.95
N ARG A 161 5.72 -1.56 17.17
CA ARG A 161 5.79 -2.85 16.44
C ARG A 161 6.66 -2.84 15.18
N TRP A 162 6.84 -1.67 14.56
CA TRP A 162 7.43 -1.56 13.21
C TRP A 162 8.89 -1.09 13.21
N GLY A 163 9.79 -1.81 13.89
CA GLY A 163 11.22 -1.53 13.91
C GLY A 163 11.92 -2.00 12.63
N PHE A 164 12.62 -1.10 11.94
CA PHE A 164 13.67 -1.39 10.97
C PHE A 164 14.93 -0.65 11.42
#